data_AF-A0A2X3B9W5-F1
#
_entry.id   AF-A0A2X3B9W5-F1
#
_cell.length_a   1.000
_cell.length_b   1.000
_cell.length_c   1.000
_cell.angle_alpha   90.00
_cell.angle_beta   90.00
_cell.angle_gamma   90.00
#
_symmetry.space_group_name_H-M   'P 1'
#
loop_
_entity.id
_entity.type
_entity.pdbx_description
1 polymer ?
#
loop_
_entity_poly.entity_id
_entity_poly.type
_entity_poly.pdbx_seq_one_letter_code
_entity_poly.pdbx_strand_id
1 'polypeptide(L)'
;MLLKSFREYLEGYIDESGKEHKGYKELIHELKSNFKEPQNLQTIEEKKAFIKLFNEILKLNNVLSTFDEFEELEKEEELLTLCQKQDLQSAYLRICDEIKQTKEQEKTNINDDIVFEIELIKQVDINIDYILTLIAQNLHKDTTKELENIDKILDSSLKLRSKKDLIHAFISTFTPNSDNNSDTIQEQFTHFIATQKEKDLTQLIQQFNLNEKESKIFADNSFKNGYVEELGEDIEKTLPNDFGFFGEAGERRKEQKAKILQAFREFYEKYSL
;
A
#
# COMPACT_ATOMS: atom_id res chain seq x y z
N MET A 1 17.18 -7.94 -24.02
CA MET A 1 16.06 -7.04 -24.31
C MET A 1 16.52 -5.65 -23.90
N LEU A 2 16.65 -4.69 -24.84
CA LEU A 2 16.93 -3.31 -24.45
C LEU A 2 15.66 -2.75 -23.79
N LEU A 3 15.81 -2.14 -22.62
CA LEU A 3 14.74 -1.37 -21.99
C LEU A 3 14.37 -0.21 -22.93
N LYS A 4 13.08 -0.01 -23.21
CA LYS A 4 12.61 1.14 -23.99
C LYS A 4 12.71 2.41 -23.17
N SER A 5 12.73 3.55 -23.84
CA SER A 5 12.71 4.87 -23.21
C SER A 5 11.35 5.15 -22.56
N PHE A 6 11.35 6.06 -21.57
CA PHE A 6 10.12 6.57 -20.95
C PHE A 6 9.07 7.00 -21.98
N ARG A 7 9.49 7.77 -23.01
CA ARG A 7 8.58 8.25 -24.07
C ARG A 7 7.98 7.12 -24.90
N GLU A 8 8.75 6.07 -25.21
CA GLU A 8 8.24 4.92 -25.95
C GLU A 8 7.19 4.15 -25.15
N TYR A 9 7.37 3.99 -23.83
CA TYR A 9 6.34 3.36 -22.99
C TYR A 9 5.10 4.25 -22.79
N LEU A 10 5.27 5.58 -22.81
CA LEU A 10 4.18 6.53 -22.62
C LEU A 10 3.30 6.70 -23.87
N GLU A 11 3.93 6.87 -25.03
CA GLU A 11 3.27 7.21 -26.31
C GLU A 11 3.11 6.01 -27.25
N GLY A 12 3.83 4.92 -27.01
CA GLY A 12 3.83 3.72 -27.85
C GLY A 12 5.07 3.63 -28.74
N TYR A 13 5.30 2.43 -29.29
CA TYR A 13 6.45 2.15 -30.16
C TYR A 13 6.19 0.98 -31.10
N ILE A 14 6.99 0.89 -32.15
CA ILE A 14 7.03 -0.27 -33.04
C ILE A 14 8.27 -1.09 -32.68
N ASP A 15 8.10 -2.38 -32.44
CA ASP A 15 9.21 -3.26 -32.11
C ASP A 15 10.00 -3.71 -33.35
N GLU A 16 11.09 -4.46 -33.12
CA GLU A 16 11.97 -4.96 -34.18
C GLU A 16 11.27 -5.94 -35.14
N SER A 17 10.12 -6.51 -34.74
CA SER A 17 9.29 -7.37 -35.58
C SER A 17 8.27 -6.59 -36.43
N GLY A 18 8.20 -5.27 -36.28
CA GLY A 18 7.22 -4.41 -36.93
C GLY A 18 5.87 -4.40 -36.24
N LYS A 19 5.76 -4.96 -35.02
CA LYS A 19 4.53 -4.94 -34.24
C LYS A 19 4.41 -3.60 -33.50
N GLU A 20 3.26 -2.96 -33.64
CA GLU A 20 2.90 -1.77 -32.89
C GLU A 20 2.47 -2.13 -31.46
N HIS A 21 3.03 -1.42 -30.49
CA HIS A 21 2.70 -1.51 -29.07
C HIS A 21 2.14 -0.16 -28.63
N LYS A 22 0.91 -0.17 -28.10
CA LYS A 22 0.23 1.02 -27.61
C LYS A 22 0.94 1.59 -26.39
N GLY A 23 0.97 2.92 -26.31
CA GLY A 23 1.49 3.63 -25.14
C GLY A 23 0.50 3.67 -23.99
N TYR A 24 0.99 3.98 -22.79
CA TYR A 24 0.16 4.13 -21.60
C TYR A 24 -1.00 5.10 -21.81
N LYS A 25 -0.77 6.26 -22.44
CA LYS A 25 -1.81 7.27 -22.67
C LYS A 25 -2.95 6.76 -23.54
N GLU A 26 -2.62 6.03 -24.61
CA GLU A 26 -3.61 5.44 -25.49
C GLU A 26 -4.46 4.40 -24.75
N LEU A 27 -3.82 3.52 -23.98
CA LEU A 27 -4.54 2.50 -23.21
C LEU A 27 -5.44 3.12 -22.13
N ILE A 28 -5.00 4.19 -21.46
CA ILE A 28 -5.84 4.95 -20.51
C ILE A 28 -7.04 5.57 -21.20
N HIS A 29 -6.86 6.13 -22.40
CA HIS A 29 -7.96 6.69 -23.19
C HIS A 29 -8.96 5.60 -23.60
N GLU A 30 -8.49 4.44 -24.07
CA GLU A 30 -9.34 3.30 -24.40
C GLU A 30 -10.10 2.79 -23.18
N LEU A 31 -9.45 2.73 -22.02
CA LEU A 31 -10.04 2.32 -20.77
C LEU A 31 -11.19 3.25 -20.37
N LYS A 32 -10.96 4.57 -20.38
CA LYS A 32 -11.98 5.58 -20.06
C LYS A 32 -13.14 5.59 -21.06
N SER A 33 -12.88 5.29 -22.33
CA SER A 33 -13.91 5.28 -23.39
C SER A 33 -14.79 4.04 -23.31
N ASN A 34 -14.16 2.85 -23.21
CA ASN A 34 -14.82 1.56 -23.36
C ASN A 34 -15.32 0.99 -22.02
N PHE A 35 -14.71 1.38 -20.89
CA PHE A 35 -14.98 0.82 -19.57
C PHE A 35 -15.22 1.93 -18.54
N LYS A 36 -16.23 2.77 -18.80
CA LYS A 36 -16.63 3.86 -17.88
C LYS A 36 -17.08 3.37 -16.51
N GLU A 37 -17.73 2.22 -16.48
CA GLU A 37 -18.25 1.59 -15.26
C GLU A 37 -17.89 0.09 -15.26
N PRO A 38 -16.63 -0.27 -14.98
CA PRO A 38 -16.15 -1.66 -15.03
C PRO A 38 -16.87 -2.56 -14.00
N GLN A 39 -17.49 -1.97 -12.97
CA GLN A 39 -18.38 -2.64 -12.02
C GLN A 39 -19.64 -3.23 -12.67
N ASN A 40 -20.11 -2.63 -13.77
CA ASN A 40 -21.38 -2.98 -14.41
C ASN A 40 -21.24 -3.95 -15.59
N LEU A 41 -20.03 -4.45 -15.88
CA LEU A 41 -19.81 -5.42 -16.97
C LEU A 41 -20.58 -6.73 -16.71
N GLN A 42 -21.40 -7.13 -17.67
CA GLN A 42 -22.32 -8.26 -17.52
C GLN A 42 -21.80 -9.51 -18.22
N THR A 43 -21.37 -9.37 -19.47
CA THR A 43 -20.99 -10.51 -20.31
C THR A 43 -19.57 -10.99 -20.00
N ILE A 44 -19.31 -12.27 -20.29
CA ILE A 44 -17.96 -12.84 -20.11
C ILE A 44 -16.99 -12.18 -21.10
N GLU A 45 -17.43 -11.86 -22.31
CA GLU A 45 -16.64 -11.22 -23.35
C GLU A 45 -16.17 -9.82 -22.93
N GLU A 46 -17.07 -8.99 -22.39
CA GLU A 46 -16.74 -7.66 -21.86
C GLU A 46 -15.74 -7.74 -20.71
N LYS A 47 -15.98 -8.65 -19.76
CA LYS A 47 -15.10 -8.92 -18.63
C LYS A 47 -13.71 -9.33 -19.10
N LYS A 48 -13.62 -10.25 -20.07
CA LYS A 48 -12.36 -10.70 -20.67
C LYS A 48 -11.63 -9.57 -21.39
N ALA A 49 -12.35 -8.73 -22.13
CA ALA A 49 -11.78 -7.57 -22.81
C ALA A 49 -11.20 -6.55 -21.83
N PHE A 50 -11.93 -6.27 -20.73
CA PHE A 50 -11.45 -5.41 -19.65
C PHE A 50 -10.17 -5.95 -19.02
N ILE A 51 -10.12 -7.24 -18.66
CA ILE A 51 -8.92 -7.85 -18.07
C ILE A 51 -7.71 -7.71 -18.99
N LYS A 52 -7.87 -7.98 -20.29
CA LYS A 52 -6.77 -7.86 -21.27
C LYS A 52 -6.22 -6.43 -21.33
N LEU A 53 -7.10 -5.45 -21.46
CA LEU A 53 -6.71 -4.04 -21.50
C LEU A 53 -6.02 -3.61 -20.20
N PHE A 54 -6.62 -3.94 -19.05
CA PHE A 54 -6.10 -3.52 -17.76
C PHE A 54 -4.75 -4.19 -17.44
N ASN A 55 -4.52 -5.42 -17.89
CA ASN A 55 -3.20 -6.06 -17.77
C ASN A 55 -2.08 -5.30 -18.48
N GLU A 56 -2.35 -4.78 -19.68
CA GLU A 56 -1.37 -3.99 -20.43
C GLU A 56 -1.05 -2.69 -19.70
N ILE A 57 -2.09 -2.04 -19.15
CA ILE A 57 -1.96 -0.84 -18.31
C ILE A 57 -1.12 -1.14 -17.06
N LEU A 58 -1.38 -2.24 -16.35
CA LEU A 58 -0.61 -2.61 -15.16
C LEU A 58 0.88 -2.86 -15.48
N LYS A 59 1.16 -3.50 -16.62
CA LYS A 59 2.54 -3.75 -17.07
C LYS A 59 3.28 -2.46 -17.37
N LEU A 60 2.66 -1.56 -18.13
CA LEU A 60 3.25 -0.26 -18.43
C LEU A 60 3.39 0.57 -17.16
N ASN A 61 2.39 0.59 -16.28
CA ASN A 61 2.44 1.30 -15.00
C ASN A 61 3.61 0.81 -14.13
N ASN A 62 3.83 -0.51 -14.03
CA ASN A 62 4.94 -1.08 -13.27
C ASN A 62 6.33 -0.71 -13.82
N VAL A 63 6.44 -0.51 -15.14
CA VAL A 63 7.69 -0.05 -15.76
C VAL A 63 7.84 1.47 -15.64
N LEU A 64 6.77 2.22 -15.90
CA LEU A 64 6.77 3.68 -15.85
C LEU A 64 6.97 4.20 -14.42
N SER A 65 6.52 3.47 -13.40
CA SER A 65 6.74 3.82 -11.99
C SER A 65 8.21 3.79 -11.55
N THR A 66 9.13 3.28 -12.39
CA THR A 66 10.57 3.37 -12.12
C THR A 66 11.21 4.68 -12.59
N PHE A 67 10.45 5.55 -13.26
CA PHE A 67 10.90 6.84 -13.76
C PHE A 67 10.32 7.96 -12.91
N ASP A 68 11.17 8.84 -12.39
CA ASP A 68 10.75 9.95 -11.52
C ASP A 68 9.76 10.89 -12.24
N GLU A 69 9.93 11.07 -13.55
CA GLU A 69 9.07 11.94 -14.37
C GLU A 69 7.62 11.43 -14.50
N PHE A 70 7.36 10.16 -14.20
CA PHE A 70 6.04 9.57 -14.34
C PHE A 70 5.05 10.10 -13.30
N GLU A 71 5.49 10.24 -12.05
CA GLU A 71 4.63 10.71 -10.95
C GLU A 71 4.18 12.16 -11.19
N GLU A 72 5.08 13.01 -11.67
CA GLU A 72 4.78 14.40 -12.04
C GLU A 72 3.77 14.46 -13.19
N LEU A 73 4.00 13.66 -14.24
CA LEU A 73 3.12 13.62 -15.41
C LEU A 73 1.71 13.12 -15.09
N GLU A 74 1.57 12.08 -14.25
CA GLU A 74 0.25 11.57 -13.85
C GLU A 74 -0.57 12.63 -13.10
N LYS A 75 0.09 13.49 -12.32
CA LYS A 75 -0.56 14.60 -11.61
C LYS A 75 -0.93 15.74 -12.56
N GLU A 76 -0.06 16.11 -13.49
CA GLU A 76 -0.29 17.22 -14.43
C GLU A 76 -1.37 16.90 -15.49
N GLU A 77 -1.35 15.69 -16.04
CA GLU A 77 -2.26 15.29 -17.12
C GLU A 77 -3.57 14.65 -16.61
N GLU A 78 -3.73 14.49 -15.29
CA GLU A 78 -4.89 13.85 -14.65
C GLU A 78 -5.29 12.52 -15.34
N LEU A 79 -4.28 11.72 -15.71
CA LEU A 79 -4.46 10.51 -16.52
C LEU A 79 -5.39 9.52 -15.84
N LEU A 80 -5.21 9.26 -14.55
CA LEU A 80 -6.18 8.59 -13.69
C LEU A 80 -6.09 9.18 -12.29
N THR A 81 -7.23 9.58 -11.74
CA THR A 81 -7.28 9.97 -10.33
C THR A 81 -7.09 8.75 -9.44
N LEU A 82 -6.65 8.97 -8.19
CA LEU A 82 -6.51 7.89 -7.20
C LEU A 82 -7.80 7.06 -7.05
N CYS A 83 -8.95 7.74 -7.02
CA CYS A 83 -10.27 7.10 -6.96
C CYS A 83 -10.53 6.18 -8.17
N GLN A 84 -10.25 6.68 -9.38
CA GLN A 84 -10.41 5.89 -10.61
C GLN A 84 -9.52 4.66 -10.61
N LYS A 85 -8.24 4.80 -10.22
CA LYS A 85 -7.30 3.67 -10.14
C LYS A 85 -7.85 2.56 -9.23
N GLN A 86 -8.46 2.93 -8.11
CA GLN A 86 -9.01 1.97 -7.14
C GLN A 86 -10.28 1.29 -7.63
N ASP A 87 -11.21 2.03 -8.22
CA ASP A 87 -12.42 1.46 -8.81
C ASP A 87 -12.08 0.40 -9.87
N LEU A 88 -11.06 0.72 -10.69
CA LEU A 88 -10.54 -0.19 -11.72
C LEU A 88 -9.90 -1.44 -11.12
N GLN A 89 -9.07 -1.30 -10.08
CA GLN A 89 -8.45 -2.43 -9.39
C GLN A 89 -9.48 -3.33 -8.69
N SER A 90 -10.46 -2.73 -8.02
CA SER A 90 -11.56 -3.44 -7.36
C SER A 90 -12.37 -4.24 -8.38
N ALA A 91 -12.76 -3.59 -9.49
CA ALA A 91 -13.45 -4.26 -10.58
C ALA A 91 -12.63 -5.41 -11.18
N TYR A 92 -11.31 -5.20 -11.36
CA TYR A 92 -10.40 -6.22 -11.86
C TYR A 92 -10.36 -7.47 -10.98
N LEU A 93 -10.16 -7.32 -9.66
CA LEU A 93 -10.09 -8.45 -8.74
C LEU A 93 -11.41 -9.22 -8.70
N ARG A 94 -12.55 -8.51 -8.61
CA ARG A 94 -13.88 -9.12 -8.67
C ARG A 94 -14.09 -9.92 -9.95
N ILE A 95 -13.77 -9.34 -11.11
CA ILE A 95 -13.93 -9.99 -12.41
C ILE A 95 -13.01 -11.22 -12.53
N CYS A 96 -11.78 -11.15 -12.01
CA CYS A 96 -10.89 -12.31 -11.96
C CYS A 96 -11.52 -13.47 -11.19
N ASP A 97 -12.11 -13.20 -10.03
CA ASP A 97 -12.75 -14.22 -9.21
C ASP A 97 -14.00 -14.79 -9.89
N GLU A 98 -14.83 -13.95 -10.49
CA GLU A 98 -15.99 -14.39 -11.29
C GLU A 98 -15.59 -15.30 -12.44
N ILE A 99 -14.56 -14.92 -13.22
CA ILE A 99 -14.07 -15.74 -14.34
C ILE A 99 -13.52 -17.08 -13.83
N LYS A 100 -12.80 -17.09 -12.70
CA LYS A 100 -12.28 -18.34 -12.10
C LYS A 100 -13.40 -19.26 -11.63
N GLN A 101 -14.45 -18.72 -11.00
CA GLN A 101 -15.58 -19.49 -10.50
C GLN A 101 -16.41 -20.11 -11.65
N THR A 102 -16.63 -19.37 -12.74
CA THR A 102 -17.33 -19.90 -13.93
C THR A 102 -16.57 -21.10 -14.53
N LYS A 103 -15.24 -21.08 -14.53
CA LYS A 103 -14.40 -22.20 -15.01
C LYS A 103 -14.54 -23.47 -14.17
N GLU A 104 -14.75 -23.34 -12.86
CA GLU A 104 -14.93 -24.49 -11.97
C GLU A 104 -16.30 -25.18 -12.19
N GLN A 105 -17.30 -24.41 -12.63
CA GLN A 105 -18.68 -24.88 -12.84
C GLN A 105 -18.92 -25.44 -14.25
N GLU A 106 -18.31 -24.84 -15.28
CA GLU A 106 -18.47 -25.26 -16.68
C GLU A 106 -17.26 -26.10 -17.13
N LYS A 107 -17.34 -27.44 -16.98
CA LYS A 107 -16.34 -28.41 -17.49
C LYS A 107 -16.27 -28.49 -19.03
N THR A 108 -16.54 -27.41 -19.75
CA THR A 108 -16.53 -27.37 -21.22
C THR A 108 -15.70 -26.18 -21.71
N ASN A 109 -14.48 -26.54 -22.12
CA ASN A 109 -13.59 -25.93 -23.10
C ASN A 109 -14.12 -24.68 -23.84
N ILE A 110 -13.69 -23.49 -23.42
CA ILE A 110 -13.62 -22.28 -24.27
C ILE A 110 -12.29 -21.58 -23.98
N ASN A 111 -11.26 -21.98 -24.72
CA ASN A 111 -10.05 -21.23 -25.08
C ASN A 111 -9.46 -20.32 -23.98
N ASP A 112 -8.53 -20.87 -23.20
CA ASP A 112 -7.93 -20.20 -22.05
C ASP A 112 -6.66 -19.44 -22.43
N ASP A 113 -6.82 -18.15 -22.73
CA ASP A 113 -5.75 -17.25 -23.17
C ASP A 113 -5.75 -15.92 -22.39
N ILE A 114 -6.11 -15.99 -21.11
CA ILE A 114 -6.13 -14.82 -20.22
C ILE A 114 -5.27 -15.13 -19.01
N VAL A 115 -4.12 -14.46 -18.97
CA VAL A 115 -3.22 -14.40 -17.83
C VAL A 115 -3.71 -13.27 -16.91
N PHE A 116 -3.77 -13.52 -15.61
CA PHE A 116 -4.12 -12.47 -14.63
C PHE A 116 -2.84 -11.93 -13.99
N GLU A 117 -2.68 -10.61 -13.98
CA GLU A 117 -1.52 -9.90 -13.43
C GLU A 117 -1.78 -9.50 -11.96
N ILE A 118 -2.24 -10.45 -11.14
CA ILE A 118 -2.64 -10.20 -9.74
C ILE A 118 -1.45 -9.73 -8.89
N GLU A 119 -0.23 -10.16 -9.23
CA GLU A 119 0.99 -9.72 -8.55
C GLU A 119 1.25 -8.23 -8.74
N LEU A 120 0.98 -7.68 -9.93
CA LEU A 120 1.11 -6.25 -10.20
C LEU A 120 0.08 -5.42 -9.43
N ILE A 121 -1.14 -5.95 -9.22
CA ILE A 121 -2.17 -5.30 -8.38
C ILE A 121 -1.73 -5.25 -6.92
N LYS A 122 -1.14 -6.33 -6.40
CA LYS A 122 -0.67 -6.39 -4.99
C LYS A 122 0.48 -5.43 -4.70
N GLN A 123 1.20 -4.99 -5.73
CA GLN A 123 2.27 -3.99 -5.65
C GLN A 123 1.76 -2.55 -5.71
N VAL A 124 0.53 -2.30 -6.21
CA VAL A 124 -0.05 -0.96 -6.17
C VAL A 124 -0.63 -0.72 -4.78
N ASP A 125 0.14 0.05 -4.00
CA ASP A 125 -0.21 0.53 -2.68
C ASP A 125 -1.69 0.92 -2.57
N ILE A 126 -2.43 0.27 -1.68
CA ILE A 126 -3.67 0.87 -1.18
C ILE A 126 -3.23 2.10 -0.38
N ASN A 127 -3.37 3.26 -1.01
CA ASN A 127 -3.02 4.54 -0.43
C ASN A 127 -3.92 4.81 0.79
N ILE A 128 -3.30 5.08 1.94
CA ILE A 128 -3.96 5.41 3.21
C ILE A 128 -4.89 6.61 3.05
N ASP A 129 -4.59 7.53 2.12
CA ASP A 129 -5.46 8.67 1.77
C ASP A 129 -6.88 8.25 1.35
N TYR A 130 -7.03 7.10 0.70
CA TYR A 130 -8.35 6.58 0.33
C TYR A 130 -9.12 6.05 1.53
N ILE A 131 -8.44 5.32 2.42
CA ILE A 131 -9.05 4.85 3.66
C ILE A 131 -9.53 6.06 4.48
N LEU A 132 -8.72 7.12 4.55
CA LEU A 132 -9.10 8.37 5.20
C LEU A 132 -10.31 9.02 4.50
N THR A 133 -10.34 9.07 3.18
CA THR A 133 -11.49 9.62 2.43
C THR A 133 -12.77 8.82 2.69
N LEU A 134 -12.69 7.48 2.70
CA LEU A 134 -13.81 6.61 3.06
C LEU A 134 -14.28 6.83 4.49
N ILE A 135 -13.36 6.97 5.44
CA ILE A 135 -13.65 7.28 6.85
C ILE A 135 -14.41 8.61 6.94
N ALA A 136 -13.93 9.66 6.27
CA ALA A 136 -14.57 10.98 6.25
C ALA A 136 -15.98 10.94 5.67
N GLN A 137 -16.20 10.18 4.59
CA GLN A 137 -17.49 10.12 3.90
C GLN A 137 -18.54 9.28 4.66
N ASN A 138 -18.11 8.24 5.38
CA ASN A 138 -19.02 7.23 5.92
C ASN A 138 -19.27 7.32 7.44
N LEU A 139 -18.47 8.07 8.22
CA LEU A 139 -18.67 8.21 9.67
C LEU A 139 -19.87 9.10 10.08
N HIS A 140 -20.78 9.42 9.16
CA HIS A 140 -21.98 10.21 9.45
C HIS A 140 -23.21 9.36 9.83
N LYS A 141 -23.24 8.04 9.59
CA LYS A 141 -24.41 7.18 9.85
C LYS A 141 -24.01 5.74 10.22
N ASP A 142 -24.60 5.21 11.30
CA ASP A 142 -24.59 3.83 11.79
C ASP A 142 -23.26 3.04 11.68
N THR A 143 -22.46 3.06 12.74
CA THR A 143 -21.03 2.70 12.78
C THR A 143 -20.64 1.24 12.43
N THR A 144 -21.56 0.28 12.32
CA THR A 144 -21.21 -1.15 12.32
C THR A 144 -20.91 -1.78 10.95
N LYS A 145 -21.62 -1.41 9.88
CA LYS A 145 -21.44 -2.06 8.55
C LYS A 145 -20.29 -1.46 7.76
N GLU A 146 -20.01 -0.19 8.03
CA GLU A 146 -18.99 0.63 7.42
C GLU A 146 -17.62 0.22 7.97
N LEU A 147 -17.53 -0.09 9.27
CA LEU A 147 -16.34 -0.71 9.88
C LEU A 147 -16.03 -2.08 9.28
N GLU A 148 -17.05 -2.93 9.04
CA GLU A 148 -16.83 -4.23 8.36
C GLU A 148 -16.29 -4.07 6.93
N ASN A 149 -16.67 -3.01 6.23
CA ASN A 149 -16.14 -2.71 4.90
C ASN A 149 -14.71 -2.17 4.97
N ILE A 150 -14.39 -1.30 5.94
CA ILE A 150 -13.02 -0.86 6.20
C ILE A 150 -12.14 -2.07 6.55
N ASP A 151 -12.62 -2.98 7.40
CA ASP A 151 -11.91 -4.21 7.78
C ASP A 151 -11.54 -5.07 6.56
N LYS A 152 -12.48 -5.27 5.63
CA LYS A 152 -12.22 -6.02 4.40
C LYS A 152 -11.14 -5.35 3.55
N ILE A 153 -11.13 -4.01 3.48
CA ILE A 153 -10.11 -3.25 2.76
C ILE A 153 -8.75 -3.40 3.47
N LEU A 154 -8.70 -3.27 4.79
CA LEU A 154 -7.47 -3.42 5.57
C LEU A 154 -6.89 -4.84 5.47
N ASP A 155 -7.74 -5.86 5.43
CA ASP A 155 -7.32 -7.26 5.37
C ASP A 155 -6.86 -7.70 3.97
N SER A 156 -7.20 -6.93 2.93
CA SER A 156 -6.87 -7.20 1.53
C SER A 156 -5.39 -6.99 1.19
N SER A 157 -4.65 -6.23 2.01
CA SER A 157 -3.22 -5.97 1.83
C SER A 157 -2.42 -6.28 3.08
N LEU A 158 -1.28 -6.93 2.91
CA LEU A 158 -0.36 -7.22 4.02
C LEU A 158 0.16 -5.92 4.68
N LYS A 159 0.40 -4.87 3.88
CA LYS A 159 0.89 -3.56 4.36
C LYS A 159 -0.16 -2.79 5.17
N LEU A 160 -1.44 -2.97 4.85
CA LEU A 160 -2.54 -2.37 5.60
C LEU A 160 -2.89 -3.17 6.85
N ARG A 161 -2.75 -4.50 6.78
CA ARG A 161 -2.95 -5.37 7.94
C ARG A 161 -2.05 -4.96 9.12
N SER A 162 -0.79 -4.61 8.87
CA SER A 162 0.12 -4.13 9.92
C SER A 162 -0.27 -2.76 10.51
N LYS A 163 -1.15 -2.01 9.84
CA LYS A 163 -1.64 -0.68 10.24
C LYS A 163 -3.07 -0.69 10.73
N LYS A 164 -3.72 -1.85 10.73
CA LYS A 164 -5.14 -2.01 11.07
C LYS A 164 -5.46 -1.43 12.44
N ASP A 165 -4.68 -1.79 13.45
CA ASP A 165 -4.86 -1.30 14.81
C ASP A 165 -4.72 0.22 14.91
N LEU A 166 -3.80 0.80 14.14
CA LEU A 166 -3.55 2.25 14.10
C LEU A 166 -4.71 3.00 13.46
N ILE A 167 -5.28 2.44 12.39
CA ILE A 167 -6.44 3.00 11.69
C ILE A 167 -7.70 2.86 12.55
N HIS A 168 -7.92 1.73 13.23
CA HIS A 168 -9.04 1.60 14.17
C HIS A 168 -8.92 2.55 15.35
N ALA A 169 -7.71 2.72 15.90
CA ALA A 169 -7.46 3.66 16.97
C ALA A 169 -7.77 5.09 16.52
N PHE A 170 -7.35 5.46 15.29
CA PHE A 170 -7.71 6.75 14.70
C PHE A 170 -9.24 6.92 14.59
N ILE A 171 -9.94 5.97 13.96
CA ILE A 171 -11.41 6.00 13.79
C ILE A 171 -12.13 6.16 15.13
N SER A 172 -11.66 5.48 16.18
CA SER A 172 -12.27 5.53 17.51
C SER A 172 -12.10 6.90 18.19
N THR A 173 -11.05 7.63 17.84
CA THR A 173 -10.76 8.98 18.35
C THR A 173 -11.22 10.09 17.41
N PHE A 174 -11.56 9.75 16.18
CA PHE A 174 -11.95 10.71 15.16
C PHE A 174 -13.32 11.30 15.49
N THR A 175 -13.36 12.62 15.61
CA THR A 175 -14.59 13.39 15.72
C THR A 175 -14.82 14.11 14.39
N PRO A 176 -15.92 13.85 13.67
CA PRO A 176 -16.25 14.61 12.48
C PRO A 176 -16.37 16.09 12.86
N ASN A 177 -15.50 16.94 12.31
CA ASN A 177 -15.52 18.38 12.60
C ASN A 177 -16.91 18.95 12.23
N SER A 178 -17.64 19.48 13.21
CA SER A 178 -18.96 20.11 12.98
C SER A 178 -18.87 21.58 12.58
N ASP A 179 -17.69 22.22 12.66
CA ASP A 179 -17.56 23.66 12.41
C ASP A 179 -16.17 24.01 11.86
N ASN A 180 -16.19 24.78 10.75
CA ASN A 180 -15.27 25.83 10.24
C ASN A 180 -13.79 25.96 10.71
N ASN A 181 -13.19 24.95 11.33
CA ASN A 181 -11.76 24.85 11.60
C ASN A 181 -11.10 23.97 10.54
N SER A 182 -9.97 24.45 10.03
CA SER A 182 -9.40 24.22 8.70
C SER A 182 -8.71 22.88 8.44
N ASP A 183 -8.70 21.97 9.40
CA ASP A 183 -7.82 20.80 9.31
C ASP A 183 -8.52 19.61 8.64
N THR A 184 -7.99 19.22 7.50
CA THR A 184 -8.41 18.06 6.70
C THR A 184 -8.26 16.76 7.50
N ILE A 185 -8.99 15.70 7.13
CA ILE A 185 -8.85 14.40 7.79
C ILE A 185 -7.41 13.85 7.71
N GLN A 186 -6.68 14.23 6.65
CA GLN A 186 -5.27 13.93 6.44
C GLN A 186 -4.38 14.61 7.48
N GLU A 187 -4.61 15.88 7.78
CA GLU A 187 -3.85 16.61 8.82
C GLU A 187 -4.15 16.04 10.21
N GLN A 188 -5.42 15.71 10.48
CA GLN A 188 -5.82 15.07 11.74
C GLN A 188 -5.18 13.69 11.90
N PHE A 189 -5.15 12.89 10.83
CA PHE A 189 -4.49 11.60 10.83
C PHE A 189 -2.97 11.76 11.04
N THR A 190 -2.33 12.68 10.32
CA THR A 190 -0.89 12.95 10.48
C THR A 190 -0.54 13.34 11.92
N HIS A 191 -1.36 14.21 12.53
CA HIS A 191 -1.18 14.61 13.92
C HIS A 191 -1.40 13.43 14.90
N PHE A 192 -2.42 12.60 14.64
CA PHE A 192 -2.69 11.40 15.41
C PHE A 192 -1.50 10.43 15.33
N ILE A 193 -0.97 10.17 14.13
CA ILE A 193 0.20 9.32 13.92
C ILE A 193 1.40 9.83 14.69
N ALA A 194 1.72 11.12 14.59
CA ALA A 194 2.85 11.71 15.30
C ALA A 194 2.73 11.53 16.83
N THR A 195 1.53 11.81 17.36
CA THR A 195 1.24 11.66 18.80
C THR A 195 1.34 10.20 19.25
N GLN A 196 0.73 9.28 18.50
CA GLN A 196 0.70 7.87 18.85
C GLN A 196 2.09 7.24 18.70
N LYS A 197 2.88 7.65 17.69
CA LYS A 197 4.26 7.21 17.47
C LYS A 197 5.16 7.59 18.65
N GLU A 198 5.11 8.83 19.13
CA GLU A 198 5.91 9.26 20.29
C GLU A 198 5.50 8.51 21.57
N LYS A 199 4.19 8.29 21.76
CA LYS A 199 3.65 7.53 22.88
C LYS A 199 4.14 6.08 22.89
N ASP A 200 4.01 5.38 21.76
CA ASP A 200 4.41 3.98 21.63
C ASP A 200 5.93 3.82 21.76
N LEU A 201 6.73 4.76 21.21
CA LEU A 201 8.18 4.76 21.38
C LEU A 201 8.58 4.94 22.85
N THR A 202 7.92 5.86 23.56
CA THR A 202 8.16 6.09 24.99
C THR A 202 7.83 4.82 25.80
N GLN A 203 6.74 4.14 25.47
CA GLN A 203 6.37 2.86 26.11
C GLN A 203 7.39 1.76 25.83
N LEU A 204 7.87 1.63 24.59
CA LEU A 204 8.92 0.68 24.21
C LEU A 204 10.21 0.94 25.02
N ILE A 205 10.64 2.20 25.09
CA ILE A 205 11.83 2.61 25.86
C ILE A 205 11.67 2.23 27.34
N GLN A 206 10.51 2.49 27.95
CA GLN A 206 10.24 2.15 29.34
C GLN A 206 10.18 0.64 29.57
N GLN A 207 9.50 -0.11 28.69
CA GLN A 207 9.33 -1.55 28.79
C GLN A 207 10.68 -2.30 28.79
N PHE A 208 11.61 -1.85 27.96
CA PHE A 208 12.92 -2.47 27.82
C PHE A 208 14.05 -1.74 28.57
N ASN A 209 13.71 -0.68 29.33
CA ASN A 209 14.65 0.17 30.07
C ASN A 209 15.77 0.75 29.19
N LEU A 210 15.45 1.14 27.97
CA LEU A 210 16.42 1.59 26.97
C LEU A 210 16.96 2.99 27.27
N ASN A 211 18.11 3.32 26.68
CA ASN A 211 18.58 4.69 26.63
C ASN A 211 17.64 5.53 25.77
N GLU A 212 16.93 6.50 26.35
CA GLU A 212 15.91 7.29 25.66
C GLU A 212 16.47 8.02 24.43
N LYS A 213 17.60 8.71 24.59
CA LYS A 213 18.19 9.54 23.53
C LYS A 213 18.63 8.69 22.34
N GLU A 214 19.38 7.63 22.62
CA GLU A 214 19.90 6.74 21.57
C GLU A 214 18.76 5.96 20.90
N SER A 215 17.72 5.58 21.65
CA SER A 215 16.54 4.90 21.09
C SER A 215 15.73 5.77 20.14
N LYS A 216 15.57 7.06 20.46
CA LYS A 216 14.91 8.04 19.58
C LYS A 216 15.69 8.20 18.28
N ILE A 217 17.02 8.36 18.36
CA ILE A 217 17.91 8.45 17.20
C ILE A 217 17.83 7.17 16.36
N PHE A 218 17.86 5.99 16.99
CA PHE A 218 17.77 4.70 16.31
C PHE A 218 16.44 4.53 15.57
N ALA A 219 15.33 4.92 16.21
CA ALA A 219 14.02 4.91 15.58
C ALA A 219 13.97 5.86 14.37
N ASP A 220 14.40 7.11 14.52
CA ASP A 220 14.41 8.11 13.45
C ASP A 220 15.27 7.67 12.25
N ASN A 221 16.46 7.12 12.52
CA ASN A 221 17.31 6.55 11.50
C ASN A 221 16.63 5.40 10.76
N SER A 222 15.86 4.56 11.47
CA SER A 222 15.12 3.45 10.84
C SER A 222 14.07 3.95 9.83
N PHE A 223 13.35 5.03 10.15
CA PHE A 223 12.41 5.65 9.21
C PHE A 223 13.12 6.34 8.05
N LYS A 224 14.23 7.04 8.32
CA LYS A 224 15.03 7.71 7.29
C LYS A 224 15.66 6.73 6.30
N ASN A 225 16.12 5.58 6.79
CA ASN A 225 16.78 4.55 5.99
C ASN A 225 15.78 3.62 5.29
N GLY A 226 14.53 3.59 5.74
CA GLY A 226 13.51 2.68 5.21
C GLY A 226 13.64 1.23 5.69
N TYR A 227 14.42 0.97 6.75
CA TYR A 227 14.55 -0.34 7.39
C TYR A 227 15.14 -0.19 8.80
N VAL A 228 14.91 -1.18 9.67
CA VAL A 228 15.55 -1.25 10.99
C VAL A 228 16.93 -1.87 10.87
N GLU A 229 17.98 -1.13 11.23
CA GLU A 229 19.35 -1.61 11.15
C GLU A 229 19.68 -2.57 12.32
N GLU A 230 19.85 -3.85 11.98
CA GLU A 230 19.97 -4.93 12.98
C GLU A 230 21.41 -5.19 13.41
N LEU A 231 22.36 -4.71 12.61
CA LEU A 231 23.80 -4.90 12.77
C LEU A 231 24.45 -3.54 13.01
N GLY A 232 25.54 -3.53 13.78
CA GLY A 232 26.27 -2.29 14.08
C GLY A 232 26.07 -1.80 15.52
N GLU A 233 26.64 -0.63 15.79
CA GLU A 233 26.75 -0.09 17.14
C GLU A 233 25.50 0.67 17.59
N ASP A 234 24.64 1.10 16.67
CA ASP A 234 23.53 1.98 17.01
C ASP A 234 22.49 1.29 17.90
N ILE A 235 22.15 0.04 17.59
CA ILE A 235 21.31 -0.78 18.48
C ILE A 235 22.00 -1.03 19.83
N GLU A 236 23.33 -1.20 19.86
CA GLU A 236 24.07 -1.43 21.12
C GLU A 236 24.02 -0.22 22.04
N LYS A 237 24.02 1.01 21.48
CA LYS A 237 23.89 2.26 22.25
C LYS A 237 22.51 2.41 22.91
N THR A 238 21.48 1.77 22.35
CA THR A 238 20.12 1.78 22.95
C THR A 238 20.02 0.90 24.18
N LEU A 239 20.84 -0.15 24.28
CA LEU A 239 20.73 -1.16 25.31
C LEU A 239 21.12 -0.60 26.70
N PRO A 240 20.54 -1.14 27.79
CA PRO A 240 20.97 -0.79 29.14
C PRO A 240 22.43 -1.21 29.38
N ASN A 241 23.18 -0.37 30.09
CA ASN A 241 24.59 -0.64 30.44
C ASN A 241 24.78 -1.79 31.44
N ASP A 242 23.71 -2.29 32.04
CA ASP A 242 23.75 -3.20 33.20
C ASP A 242 23.91 -4.68 32.82
N PHE A 243 23.99 -5.01 31.52
CA PHE A 243 24.18 -6.39 31.07
C PHE A 243 25.67 -6.76 30.96
N GLY A 244 26.10 -7.74 31.75
CA GLY A 244 27.44 -8.33 31.65
C GLY A 244 27.71 -8.99 30.30
N PHE A 245 28.95 -8.91 29.81
CA PHE A 245 29.34 -9.29 28.45
C PHE A 245 29.68 -10.79 28.25
N PHE A 246 29.82 -11.56 29.33
CA PHE A 246 30.37 -12.92 29.28
C PHE A 246 29.47 -13.96 29.97
N GLY A 247 29.57 -15.22 29.54
CA GLY A 247 28.83 -16.34 30.13
C GLY A 247 27.31 -16.23 29.96
N GLU A 248 26.54 -16.71 30.94
CA GLU A 248 25.07 -16.63 30.94
C GLU A 248 24.53 -15.18 30.81
N ALA A 249 25.28 -14.19 31.31
CA ALA A 249 24.91 -12.78 31.16
C ALA A 249 25.01 -12.31 29.70
N GLY A 250 26.01 -12.79 28.96
CA GLY A 250 26.17 -12.50 27.53
C GLY A 250 25.07 -13.13 26.67
N GLU A 251 24.64 -14.35 26.99
CA GLU A 251 23.51 -14.99 26.30
C GLU A 251 22.18 -14.27 26.59
N ARG A 252 21.91 -13.88 27.85
CA ARG A 252 20.74 -13.05 28.19
C ARG A 252 20.75 -11.71 27.46
N ARG A 253 21.92 -11.08 27.30
CA ARG A 253 22.07 -9.83 26.54
C ARG A 253 21.69 -10.03 25.08
N LYS A 254 22.13 -11.12 24.44
CA LYS A 254 21.77 -11.46 23.06
C LYS A 254 20.26 -11.70 22.91
N GLU A 255 19.67 -12.47 23.80
CA GLU A 255 18.22 -12.72 23.80
C GLU A 255 17.42 -11.42 23.97
N GLN A 256 17.84 -10.55 24.89
CA GLN A 256 17.21 -9.27 25.12
C GLN A 256 17.33 -8.36 23.90
N LYS A 257 18.52 -8.30 23.28
CA LYS A 257 18.76 -7.55 22.04
C LYS A 257 17.83 -8.03 20.92
N ALA A 258 17.65 -9.34 20.76
CA ALA A 258 16.75 -9.89 19.74
C ALA A 258 15.29 -9.45 19.97
N LYS A 259 14.82 -9.45 21.23
CA LYS A 259 13.47 -8.95 21.57
C LYS A 259 13.31 -7.46 21.30
N ILE A 260 14.32 -6.66 21.62
CA ILE A 260 14.32 -5.21 21.39
C ILE A 260 14.31 -4.92 19.88
N LEU A 261 15.13 -5.62 19.10
CA LEU A 261 15.11 -5.51 17.63
C LEU A 261 13.75 -5.86 17.07
N GLN A 262 13.14 -6.95 17.53
CA GLN A 262 11.80 -7.34 17.11
C GLN A 262 10.76 -6.25 17.46
N ALA A 263 10.84 -5.65 18.65
CA ALA A 263 9.96 -4.55 19.03
C ALA A 263 10.17 -3.30 18.14
N PHE A 264 11.41 -2.96 17.79
CA PHE A 264 11.68 -1.87 16.85
C PHE A 264 11.21 -2.17 15.43
N ARG A 265 11.27 -3.44 14.96
CA ARG A 265 10.69 -3.84 13.68
C ARG A 265 9.18 -3.67 13.67
N GLU A 266 8.49 -4.16 14.70
CA GLU A 266 7.05 -4.01 14.84
C GLU A 266 6.64 -2.53 14.92
N PHE A 267 7.40 -1.73 15.68
CA PHE A 267 7.23 -0.28 15.74
C PHE A 267 7.42 0.37 14.36
N TYR A 268 8.49 0.02 13.65
CA TYR A 268 8.76 0.52 12.31
C TYR A 268 7.63 0.15 11.33
N GLU A 269 7.23 -1.13 11.25
CA GLU A 269 6.18 -1.60 10.34
C GLU A 269 4.81 -0.93 10.58
N LYS A 270 4.51 -0.64 11.86
CA LYS A 270 3.29 0.05 12.29
C LYS A 270 3.25 1.50 11.79
N TYR A 271 4.40 2.20 11.80
CA TYR A 271 4.49 3.64 11.50
C TYR A 271 5.15 3.99 10.17
N SER A 272 5.66 3.00 9.42
CA SER A 272 6.19 3.20 8.07
C SER A 272 5.01 3.31 7.09
N LEU A 273 4.59 4.55 6.81
CA LEU A 273 3.55 4.87 5.84
C LEU A 273 4.13 4.85 4.43
#